data_AF-A0AAJ5RI12-F1
#
_entry.id   AF-A0AAJ5RI12-F1
#
_cell.length_a   1.000
_cell.length_b   1.000
_cell.length_c   1.000
_cell.angle_alpha   90.00
_cell.angle_beta   90.00
_cell.angle_gamma   90.00
#
_symmetry.space_group_name_H-M   'P 1'
#
loop_
_entity.id
_entity.type
_entity.pdbx_description
1 polymer ?
#
loop_
_entity_poly.entity_id
_entity_poly.type
_entity_poly.pdbx_seq_one_letter_code
_entity_poly.pdbx_strand_id
1 'polypeptide(L)'
;MKVELENLFSIDETSEDQVINVYNRHGIAIGAPEIRKRNLKTKFNPIFTLNEDVTYEKVTALYESLEREFGIVSIGERFYFEFSDIEYERAPLFTLNSTGNSPEMFLEDKGTLFSLSTHCKCCGLMDKEQLSPIVIDTTQMKDRHLVHVNGYWVASEELVSLMKKENLEGYELLEVIHQGPEEGKQPAYQIIPRQMLPESSKDRVKLYFATEQPPCSCGLNGVITGPDTYHHEDLKDLKGDVFYSAEFSHDGLYLYRKTLFSRRFREAIIKNGISREVRGEKDPNFGPTDWLFDPVLIK
;
A
#
# COMPACT_ATOMS: atom_id res chain seq x y z
N MET A 1 -4.51 16.30 -4.28
CA MET A 1 -4.06 15.24 -3.37
C MET A 1 -3.63 15.89 -2.07
N LYS A 2 -4.06 15.31 -0.95
CA LYS A 2 -3.74 15.71 0.42
C LYS A 2 -3.00 14.56 1.11
N VAL A 3 -2.03 14.88 1.96
CA VAL A 3 -1.29 13.90 2.76
C VAL A 3 -1.75 14.00 4.20
N GLU A 4 -2.21 12.91 4.77
CA GLU A 4 -2.53 12.83 6.19
C GLU A 4 -1.57 11.89 6.91
N LEU A 5 -1.26 12.22 8.16
CA LEU A 5 -0.44 11.41 9.05
C LEU A 5 -1.30 11.01 10.26
N GLU A 6 -1.34 9.72 10.54
CA GLU A 6 -1.86 9.14 11.77
C GLU A 6 -0.70 8.82 12.71
N ASN A 7 -0.83 9.20 13.99
CA ASN A 7 0.10 8.80 15.03
C ASN A 7 -0.56 7.77 15.94
N LEU A 8 0.08 6.63 16.17
CA LEU A 8 -0.44 5.54 17.00
C LEU A 8 0.43 5.35 18.24
N PHE A 9 -0.08 5.71 19.41
CA PHE A 9 0.61 5.48 20.68
C PHE A 9 -0.37 5.28 21.84
N SER A 10 0.15 4.92 23.01
CA SER A 10 -0.67 4.71 24.21
C SER A 10 -0.04 5.38 25.42
N ILE A 11 -0.87 6.05 26.22
CA ILE A 11 -0.47 6.74 27.45
C ILE A 11 -1.49 6.47 28.56
N ASP A 12 -1.13 6.74 29.80
CA ASP A 12 -2.06 6.73 30.93
C ASP A 12 -3.14 7.81 30.76
N GLU A 13 -4.38 7.47 31.11
CA GLU A 13 -5.57 8.33 30.95
C GLU A 13 -5.43 9.71 31.59
N THR A 14 -4.72 9.81 32.71
CA THR A 14 -4.51 11.06 33.45
C THR A 14 -3.64 12.10 32.73
N SER A 15 -3.02 11.71 31.61
CA SER A 15 -2.14 12.57 30.82
C SER A 15 -2.79 13.06 29.51
N GLU A 16 -4.08 12.78 29.30
CA GLU A 16 -4.81 13.10 28.05
C GLU A 16 -4.76 14.59 27.69
N ASP A 17 -5.22 15.45 28.60
CA ASP A 17 -5.26 16.90 28.37
C ASP A 17 -3.85 17.47 28.13
N GLN A 18 -2.85 16.95 28.83
CA GLN A 18 -1.46 17.37 28.68
C GLN A 18 -0.92 16.99 27.31
N VAL A 19 -1.22 15.80 26.79
CA VAL A 19 -0.84 15.38 25.43
C VAL A 19 -1.52 16.27 24.39
N ILE A 20 -2.83 16.52 24.51
CA ILE A 20 -3.56 17.42 23.60
C ILE A 20 -2.93 18.82 23.60
N ASN A 21 -2.55 19.33 24.77
CA ASN A 21 -1.87 20.62 24.88
C ASN A 21 -0.51 20.63 24.16
N VAL A 22 0.23 19.52 24.15
CA VAL A 22 1.49 19.44 23.40
C VAL A 22 1.24 19.51 21.89
N TYR A 23 0.26 18.78 21.36
CA TYR A 23 -0.13 18.89 19.95
C TYR A 23 -0.54 20.33 19.58
N ASN A 24 -1.36 20.97 20.41
CA ASN A 24 -1.78 22.35 20.20
C ASN A 24 -0.61 23.35 20.19
N ARG A 25 0.41 23.15 21.04
CA ARG A 25 1.64 23.98 21.03
C ARG A 25 2.40 23.91 19.70
N HIS A 26 2.26 22.80 18.98
CA HIS A 26 2.85 22.60 17.65
C HIS A 26 1.89 22.96 16.51
N GLY A 27 0.76 23.60 16.82
CA GLY A 27 -0.22 24.05 15.83
C GLY A 27 -1.09 22.92 15.27
N ILE A 28 -1.08 21.73 15.89
CA ILE A 28 -1.85 20.58 15.46
C ILE A 28 -3.04 20.43 16.40
N ALA A 29 -4.24 20.76 15.91
CA ALA A 29 -5.46 20.54 16.66
C ALA A 29 -5.87 19.06 16.58
N ILE A 30 -5.94 18.38 17.71
CA ILE A 30 -6.40 16.99 17.78
C ILE A 30 -7.66 16.88 18.64
N GLY A 31 -8.58 16.01 18.23
CA GLY A 31 -9.77 15.68 19.01
C GLY A 31 -9.46 14.82 20.23
N ALA A 32 -10.48 14.59 21.07
CA ALA A 32 -10.35 13.68 22.20
C ALA A 32 -10.03 12.24 21.72
N PRO A 33 -9.07 11.54 22.35
CA PRO A 33 -8.70 10.17 22.00
C PRO A 33 -9.82 9.15 22.26
N GLU A 34 -9.70 7.96 21.68
CA GLU A 34 -10.61 6.85 21.98
C GLU A 34 -10.22 6.15 23.29
N ILE A 35 -11.06 6.28 24.32
CA ILE A 35 -10.88 5.59 25.60
C ILE A 35 -11.43 4.16 25.49
N ARG A 36 -10.55 3.14 25.54
CA ARG A 36 -10.97 1.74 25.61
C ARG A 36 -11.17 1.31 27.07
N LYS A 37 -12.44 1.09 27.46
CA LYS A 37 -12.92 0.70 28.81
C LYS A 37 -12.19 -0.44 29.54
N ARG A 38 -11.30 -1.22 28.90
CA ARG A 38 -10.71 -2.45 29.47
C ARG A 38 -9.30 -2.29 30.03
N ASN A 39 -8.56 -1.24 29.67
CA ASN A 39 -7.20 -0.98 30.18
C ASN A 39 -7.11 0.51 30.56
N LEU A 40 -6.45 0.87 31.67
CA LEU A 40 -6.17 2.26 32.10
C LEU A 40 -5.22 3.02 31.16
N LYS A 41 -5.12 2.59 29.89
CA LYS A 41 -4.31 3.21 28.85
C LYS A 41 -5.23 3.78 27.78
N THR A 42 -5.10 5.06 27.54
CA THR A 42 -5.75 5.77 26.44
C THR A 42 -4.93 5.57 25.18
N LYS A 43 -5.58 5.15 24.09
CA LYS A 43 -4.96 5.07 22.77
C LYS A 43 -5.16 6.39 22.05
N PHE A 44 -4.05 7.01 21.68
CA PHE A 44 -4.06 8.18 20.83
C PHE A 44 -3.83 7.74 19.39
N ASN A 45 -4.81 8.06 18.54
CA ASN A 45 -4.78 7.92 17.10
C ASN A 45 -5.11 9.27 16.40
N PRO A 46 -4.42 10.38 16.73
CA PRO A 46 -4.69 11.64 16.04
C PRO A 46 -4.31 11.52 14.57
N ILE A 47 -5.18 12.07 13.73
CA ILE A 47 -4.99 12.16 12.29
C ILE A 47 -5.00 13.64 11.93
N PHE A 48 -3.95 14.09 11.26
CA PHE A 48 -3.83 15.47 10.81
C PHE A 48 -3.20 15.56 9.43
N THR A 49 -3.37 16.71 8.79
CA THR A 49 -2.91 16.96 7.42
C THR A 49 -1.53 17.56 7.44
N LEU A 50 -0.62 17.02 6.63
CA LEU A 50 0.66 17.64 6.37
C LEU A 50 0.51 18.71 5.28
N ASN A 51 0.98 19.92 5.59
CA ASN A 51 0.89 21.09 4.71
C ASN A 51 1.96 22.13 5.10
N GLU A 52 1.86 23.36 4.58
CA GLU A 52 2.79 24.45 4.88
C GLU A 52 2.79 24.85 6.37
N ASP A 53 1.66 24.67 7.07
CA ASP A 53 1.50 25.01 8.48
C ASP A 53 1.88 23.85 9.41
N VAL A 54 1.71 22.60 8.98
CA VAL A 54 2.06 21.38 9.71
C VAL A 54 3.07 20.62 8.87
N THR A 55 4.32 21.09 8.92
CA THR A 55 5.44 20.48 8.21
C THR A 55 5.96 19.28 8.96
N TYR A 56 6.74 18.47 8.27
CA TYR A 56 7.36 17.29 8.87
C TYR A 56 8.35 17.63 10.00
N GLU A 57 9.08 18.75 9.89
CA GLU A 57 9.97 19.22 10.95
C GLU A 57 9.22 19.57 12.23
N LYS A 58 8.00 20.11 12.11
CA LYS A 58 7.12 20.35 13.27
C LYS A 58 6.66 19.04 13.90
N VAL A 59 6.39 18.02 13.10
CA VAL A 59 6.06 16.67 13.61
C VAL A 59 7.23 16.07 14.37
N THR A 60 8.46 16.19 13.87
CA THR A 60 9.65 15.74 14.61
C THR A 60 9.80 16.47 15.95
N ALA A 61 9.65 17.80 15.97
CA ALA A 61 9.71 18.59 17.20
C ALA A 61 8.57 18.27 18.19
N LEU A 62 7.39 17.90 17.68
CA LEU A 62 6.28 17.38 18.46
C LEU A 62 6.70 16.08 19.16
N TYR A 63 7.29 15.12 18.43
CA TYR A 63 7.67 13.83 19.01
C TYR A 63 8.75 13.98 20.08
N GLU A 64 9.75 14.82 19.86
CA GLU A 64 10.76 15.16 20.87
C GLU A 64 10.12 15.74 22.14
N SER A 65 9.07 16.54 21.99
CA SER A 65 8.32 17.10 23.13
C SER A 65 7.55 16.01 23.89
N LEU A 66 6.89 15.09 23.17
CA LEU A 66 6.16 13.97 23.75
C LEU A 66 7.08 12.99 24.48
N GLU A 67 8.26 12.70 23.91
CA GLU A 67 9.29 11.89 24.55
C GLU A 67 9.79 12.56 25.83
N ARG A 68 10.19 13.83 25.76
CA ARG A 68 10.79 14.54 26.90
C ARG A 68 9.80 14.74 28.05
N GLU A 69 8.55 15.05 27.75
CA GLU A 69 7.57 15.44 28.77
C GLU A 69 6.79 14.24 29.35
N PHE A 70 6.62 13.17 28.59
CA PHE A 70 5.81 12.01 29.01
C PHE A 70 6.50 10.65 28.82
N GLY A 71 7.73 10.61 28.31
CA GLY A 71 8.44 9.37 28.02
C GLY A 71 7.83 8.56 26.86
N ILE A 72 7.06 9.20 25.97
CA ILE A 72 6.46 8.54 24.81
C ILE A 72 7.54 8.35 23.74
N VAL A 73 8.19 7.19 23.77
CA VAL A 73 9.28 6.82 22.83
C VAL A 73 8.83 5.94 21.66
N SER A 74 7.57 5.51 21.65
CA SER A 74 7.03 4.61 20.63
C SER A 74 5.76 5.21 20.04
N ILE A 75 5.93 5.90 18.92
CA ILE A 75 4.86 6.49 18.13
C ILE A 75 4.87 5.77 16.78
N GLY A 76 3.84 4.98 16.50
CA GLY A 76 3.63 4.43 15.16
C GLY A 76 3.16 5.53 14.22
N GLU A 77 3.62 5.51 12.98
CA GLU A 77 3.27 6.50 11.97
C GLU A 77 2.61 5.81 10.78
N ARG A 78 1.50 6.36 10.29
CA ARG A 78 0.85 5.88 9.07
C ARG A 78 0.44 7.05 8.18
N PHE A 79 0.88 7.00 6.93
CA PHE A 79 0.57 8.02 5.93
C PHE A 79 -0.59 7.59 5.06
N TYR A 80 -1.48 8.55 4.79
CA TYR A 80 -2.62 8.40 3.90
C TYR A 80 -2.53 9.44 2.79
N PHE A 81 -2.80 9.01 1.56
CA PHE A 81 -2.97 9.91 0.43
C PHE A 81 -4.46 10.01 0.11
N GLU A 82 -5.02 11.20 0.28
CA GLU A 82 -6.41 11.50 -0.03
C GLU A 82 -6.49 12.20 -1.38
N PHE A 83 -7.29 11.66 -2.29
CA PHE A 83 -7.43 12.11 -3.66
C PHE A 83 -8.76 12.82 -3.85
N SER A 84 -8.76 13.90 -4.61
CA SER A 84 -10.01 14.54 -5.02
C SER A 84 -10.75 13.67 -6.04
N ASP A 85 -12.07 13.85 -6.16
CA ASP A 85 -12.89 13.17 -7.17
C ASP A 85 -12.34 13.38 -8.58
N ILE A 86 -11.89 14.60 -8.88
CA ILE A 86 -11.32 14.97 -10.19
C ILE A 86 -10.02 14.19 -10.47
N GLU A 87 -9.12 14.08 -9.48
CA GLU A 87 -7.88 13.31 -9.63
C GLU A 87 -8.19 11.84 -9.87
N TYR A 88 -9.13 11.29 -9.11
CA TYR A 88 -9.52 9.90 -9.24
C TYR A 88 -10.18 9.62 -10.60
N GLU A 89 -11.15 10.44 -11.03
CA GLU A 89 -11.88 10.26 -12.28
C GLU A 89 -11.01 10.42 -13.53
N ARG A 90 -9.95 11.23 -13.45
CA ARG A 90 -9.03 11.46 -14.56
C ARG A 90 -7.87 10.46 -14.63
N ALA A 91 -7.66 9.68 -13.59
CA ALA A 91 -6.55 8.74 -13.53
C ALA A 91 -6.69 7.66 -14.63
N PRO A 92 -5.68 7.52 -15.52
CA PRO A 92 -5.69 6.48 -16.56
C PRO A 92 -5.25 5.12 -16.00
N LEU A 93 -4.50 5.15 -14.91
CA LEU A 93 -3.89 4.01 -14.24
C LEU A 93 -4.14 4.10 -12.73
N PHE A 94 -4.11 2.95 -12.08
CA PHE A 94 -4.31 2.81 -10.64
C PHE A 94 -3.32 1.81 -10.07
N THR A 95 -2.76 2.11 -8.90
CA THR A 95 -1.99 1.16 -8.12
C THR A 95 -2.96 0.38 -7.23
N LEU A 96 -2.91 -0.95 -7.29
CA LEU A 96 -3.67 -1.80 -6.38
C LEU A 96 -2.90 -1.91 -5.05
N ASN A 97 -3.38 -1.20 -4.03
CA ASN A 97 -2.73 -1.18 -2.71
C ASN A 97 -3.22 -2.31 -1.80
N SER A 98 -4.46 -2.76 -2.00
CA SER A 98 -5.06 -3.82 -1.19
C SER A 98 -6.16 -4.50 -1.98
N THR A 99 -6.32 -5.82 -1.83
CA THR A 99 -7.50 -6.56 -2.31
C THR A 99 -8.50 -6.84 -1.19
N GLY A 100 -8.31 -6.24 -0.02
CA GLY A 100 -9.18 -6.40 1.14
C GLY A 100 -8.42 -6.16 2.44
N ASN A 101 -9.16 -5.78 3.49
CA ASN A 101 -8.57 -5.48 4.80
C ASN A 101 -8.49 -6.73 5.72
N SER A 102 -8.32 -7.92 5.14
CA SER A 102 -8.25 -9.19 5.86
C SER A 102 -6.88 -9.83 5.71
N PRO A 103 -6.28 -10.36 6.80
CA PRO A 103 -5.04 -11.15 6.72
C PRO A 103 -5.16 -12.35 5.79
N GLU A 104 -6.38 -12.87 5.59
CA GLU A 104 -6.62 -13.99 4.68
C GLU A 104 -6.42 -13.66 3.19
N MET A 105 -6.22 -12.38 2.84
CA MET A 105 -5.83 -11.98 1.48
C MET A 105 -4.33 -12.21 1.20
N PHE A 106 -3.55 -12.52 2.24
CA PHE A 106 -2.13 -12.83 2.16
C PHE A 106 -1.94 -14.33 2.38
N LEU A 107 -1.52 -15.03 1.32
CA LEU A 107 -1.21 -16.45 1.43
C LEU A 107 0.28 -16.67 1.64
N GLU A 108 0.59 -17.67 2.46
CA GLU A 108 1.96 -18.10 2.70
C GLU A 108 2.52 -18.82 1.48
N ASP A 109 3.72 -18.44 1.08
CA ASP A 109 4.51 -19.16 0.09
C ASP A 109 5.02 -20.49 0.66
N LYS A 110 4.84 -21.58 -0.07
CA LYS A 110 5.13 -22.94 0.39
C LYS A 110 6.42 -23.55 -0.18
N GLY A 111 7.21 -22.79 -0.92
CA GLY A 111 8.46 -23.29 -1.48
C GLY A 111 8.83 -22.75 -2.85
N THR A 112 8.41 -21.54 -3.20
CA THR A 112 8.90 -20.88 -4.41
C THR A 112 10.41 -20.65 -4.30
N LEU A 113 11.13 -20.97 -5.37
CA LEU A 113 12.57 -20.74 -5.45
C LEU A 113 12.83 -19.29 -5.82
N PHE A 114 13.62 -18.61 -5.00
CA PHE A 114 14.10 -17.25 -5.24
C PHE A 114 15.63 -17.19 -5.23
N SER A 115 16.19 -16.39 -6.13
CA SER A 115 17.57 -15.90 -6.00
C SER A 115 17.54 -14.61 -5.18
N LEU A 116 18.35 -14.56 -4.13
CA LEU A 116 18.46 -13.40 -3.26
C LEU A 116 19.84 -12.77 -3.41
N SER A 117 19.88 -11.45 -3.59
CA SER A 117 21.14 -10.71 -3.58
C SER A 117 20.99 -9.40 -2.80
N THR A 118 22.08 -8.91 -2.21
CA THR A 118 22.05 -7.66 -1.45
C THR A 118 22.02 -6.48 -2.41
N HIS A 119 20.92 -5.73 -2.39
CA HIS A 119 20.79 -4.48 -3.12
C HIS A 119 21.61 -3.37 -2.47
N CYS A 120 21.44 -3.19 -1.16
CA CYS A 120 22.13 -2.16 -0.40
C CYS A 120 22.77 -2.72 0.86
N LYS A 121 24.10 -2.65 0.96
CA LYS A 121 24.85 -3.10 2.14
C LYS A 121 24.62 -2.24 3.38
N CYS A 122 24.18 -0.99 3.21
CA CYS A 122 23.96 -0.07 4.33
C CYS A 122 22.66 -0.35 5.09
N CYS A 123 21.55 -0.58 4.38
CA CYS A 123 20.25 -0.87 5.00
C CYS A 123 19.84 -2.35 4.93
N GLY A 124 20.59 -3.19 4.22
CA GLY A 124 20.29 -4.62 4.10
C GLY A 124 19.18 -4.97 3.11
N LEU A 125 18.61 -4.00 2.39
CA LEU A 125 17.62 -4.27 1.34
C LEU A 125 18.16 -5.28 0.32
N MET A 126 17.27 -6.18 -0.11
CA MET A 126 17.62 -7.31 -0.97
C MET A 126 16.81 -7.28 -2.28
N ASP A 127 17.47 -7.61 -3.39
CA ASP A 127 16.83 -7.97 -4.63
C ASP A 127 16.33 -9.42 -4.53
N LYS A 128 15.10 -9.67 -4.98
CA LYS A 128 14.46 -10.98 -5.00
C LYS A 128 14.02 -11.33 -6.42
N GLU A 129 14.71 -12.28 -7.04
CA GLU A 129 14.38 -12.80 -8.37
C GLU A 129 13.68 -14.15 -8.26
N GLN A 130 12.50 -14.28 -8.89
CA GLN A 130 11.74 -15.53 -8.93
C GLN A 130 12.35 -16.52 -9.93
N LEU A 131 12.70 -17.72 -9.47
CA LEU A 131 13.32 -18.78 -10.29
C LEU A 131 12.36 -19.93 -10.64
N SER A 132 11.23 -20.05 -9.93
CA SER A 132 10.19 -21.05 -10.18
C SER A 132 8.80 -20.43 -10.13
N PRO A 133 7.76 -21.10 -10.66
CA PRO A 133 6.39 -20.67 -10.41
C PRO A 133 6.09 -20.53 -8.91
N ILE A 134 5.11 -19.68 -8.58
CA ILE A 134 4.65 -19.48 -7.20
C ILE A 134 4.08 -20.80 -6.65
N VAL A 135 4.43 -21.16 -5.42
CA VAL A 135 3.97 -22.36 -4.72
C VAL A 135 3.09 -21.97 -3.54
N ILE A 136 1.81 -22.34 -3.58
CA ILE A 136 0.84 -22.02 -2.51
C ILE A 136 -0.16 -23.15 -2.28
N ASP A 137 -0.77 -23.15 -1.11
CA ASP A 137 -2.00 -23.92 -0.87
C ASP A 137 -3.20 -23.21 -1.49
N THR A 138 -3.53 -23.55 -2.74
CA THR A 138 -4.64 -22.92 -3.48
C THR A 138 -6.02 -23.17 -2.85
N THR A 139 -6.19 -24.10 -1.91
CA THR A 139 -7.47 -24.27 -1.18
C THR A 139 -7.80 -23.02 -0.36
N GLN A 140 -6.79 -22.27 0.07
CA GLN A 140 -6.94 -21.06 0.89
C GLN A 140 -7.42 -19.85 0.11
N MET A 141 -7.43 -19.93 -1.23
CA MET A 141 -8.06 -18.91 -2.06
C MET A 141 -9.57 -18.84 -1.82
N LYS A 142 -10.22 -19.95 -1.44
CA LYS A 142 -11.67 -20.01 -1.19
C LYS A 142 -12.45 -19.38 -2.37
N ASP A 143 -13.22 -18.33 -2.11
CA ASP A 143 -14.04 -17.55 -3.04
C ASP A 143 -13.36 -16.26 -3.53
N ARG A 144 -12.06 -16.07 -3.24
CA ARG A 144 -11.33 -14.84 -3.57
C ARG A 144 -10.86 -14.83 -5.00
N HIS A 145 -11.07 -13.70 -5.67
CA HIS A 145 -10.61 -13.46 -7.04
C HIS A 145 -9.12 -13.18 -7.14
N LEU A 146 -8.52 -12.55 -6.12
CA LEU A 146 -7.13 -12.12 -6.14
C LEU A 146 -6.53 -12.14 -4.74
N VAL A 147 -5.37 -12.77 -4.60
CA VAL A 147 -4.61 -12.84 -3.35
C VAL A 147 -3.17 -12.38 -3.55
N HIS A 148 -2.53 -11.98 -2.47
CA HIS A 148 -1.14 -11.55 -2.45
C HIS A 148 -0.24 -12.65 -1.88
N VAL A 149 0.84 -12.97 -2.59
CA VAL A 149 1.83 -13.99 -2.19
C VAL A 149 3.21 -13.40 -2.36
N ASN A 150 3.91 -13.08 -1.26
CA ASN A 150 5.30 -12.62 -1.30
C ASN A 150 5.60 -11.48 -2.31
N GLY A 151 4.70 -10.52 -2.51
CA GLY A 151 4.90 -9.42 -3.46
C GLY A 151 4.29 -9.66 -4.85
N TYR A 152 3.62 -10.80 -5.05
CA TYR A 152 3.03 -11.21 -6.32
C TYR A 152 1.51 -11.34 -6.22
N TRP A 153 0.83 -11.01 -7.31
CA TRP A 153 -0.62 -11.15 -7.44
C TRP A 153 -0.99 -12.51 -8.05
N VAL A 154 -1.81 -13.28 -7.33
CA VAL A 154 -2.32 -14.58 -7.78
C VAL A 154 -3.84 -14.51 -7.94
N ALA A 155 -4.29 -14.69 -9.19
CA ALA A 155 -5.68 -14.64 -9.61
C ALA A 155 -6.32 -16.04 -9.60
N SER A 156 -7.60 -16.10 -9.24
CA SER A 156 -8.41 -17.30 -9.44
C SER A 156 -8.74 -17.50 -10.93
N GLU A 157 -9.12 -18.72 -11.31
CA GLU A 157 -9.59 -19.01 -12.68
C GLU A 157 -10.83 -18.17 -13.06
N GLU A 158 -11.67 -17.81 -12.10
CA GLU A 158 -12.84 -16.95 -12.35
C GLU A 158 -12.41 -15.53 -12.76
N LEU A 159 -11.43 -14.95 -12.05
CA LEU A 159 -10.89 -13.64 -12.41
C LEU A 159 -10.19 -13.71 -13.78
N VAL A 160 -9.40 -14.75 -14.03
CA VAL A 160 -8.74 -14.97 -15.33
C VAL A 160 -9.77 -15.07 -16.46
N SER A 161 -10.86 -15.79 -16.25
CA SER A 161 -11.96 -15.91 -17.21
C SER A 161 -12.62 -14.56 -17.48
N LEU A 162 -12.83 -13.75 -16.44
CA LEU A 162 -13.33 -12.39 -16.60
C LEU A 162 -12.36 -11.51 -17.41
N MET A 163 -11.07 -11.54 -17.08
CA MET A 163 -10.06 -10.75 -17.77
C MET A 163 -10.02 -11.09 -19.27
N LYS A 164 -10.12 -12.38 -19.62
CA LYS A 164 -10.24 -12.83 -21.01
C LYS A 164 -11.55 -12.35 -21.65
N LYS A 165 -12.68 -12.45 -20.95
CA LYS A 165 -14.00 -12.02 -21.44
C LYS A 165 -14.07 -10.52 -21.74
N GLU A 166 -13.45 -9.69 -20.90
CA GLU A 166 -13.38 -8.23 -21.08
C GLU A 166 -12.23 -7.80 -22.02
N ASN A 167 -11.52 -8.78 -22.63
CA ASN A 167 -10.36 -8.58 -23.49
C ASN A 167 -9.32 -7.63 -22.89
N LEU A 168 -8.98 -7.86 -21.61
CA LEU A 168 -7.91 -7.16 -20.92
C LEU A 168 -6.55 -7.71 -21.38
N GLU A 169 -5.57 -6.84 -21.51
CA GLU A 169 -4.28 -7.14 -22.14
C GLU A 169 -3.10 -6.64 -21.28
N GLY A 170 -1.87 -6.85 -21.75
CA GLY A 170 -0.66 -6.36 -21.08
C GLY A 170 -0.06 -7.30 -20.03
N TYR A 171 -0.58 -8.52 -19.88
CA TYR A 171 -0.10 -9.50 -18.91
C TYR A 171 0.13 -10.90 -19.50
N GLU A 172 0.88 -11.71 -18.76
CA GLU A 172 1.01 -13.15 -18.86
C GLU A 172 0.42 -13.81 -17.63
N LEU A 173 -0.01 -15.07 -17.79
CA LEU A 173 -0.51 -15.88 -16.70
C LEU A 173 0.38 -17.10 -16.57
N LEU A 174 0.97 -17.25 -15.39
CA LEU A 174 1.75 -18.43 -15.02
C LEU A 174 0.97 -19.22 -13.98
N GLU A 175 0.65 -20.48 -14.28
CA GLU A 175 -0.04 -21.35 -13.34
C GLU A 175 0.82 -21.55 -12.08
N VAL A 176 0.17 -21.43 -10.91
CA VAL A 176 0.84 -21.65 -9.62
C VAL A 176 0.87 -23.14 -9.27
N ILE A 177 1.85 -23.55 -8.49
CA ILE A 177 1.97 -24.93 -8.02
C ILE A 177 1.18 -25.06 -6.71
N HIS A 178 0.19 -25.96 -6.71
CA HIS A 178 -0.57 -26.30 -5.52
C HIS A 178 0.26 -27.15 -4.54
N GLN A 179 0.30 -26.74 -3.27
CA GLN A 179 0.88 -27.49 -2.16
C GLN A 179 -0.04 -27.46 -0.92
N GLY A 180 -1.04 -28.34 -0.92
CA GLY A 180 -2.03 -28.46 0.14
C GLY A 180 -2.90 -29.71 -0.01
N PRO A 181 -4.08 -29.74 0.62
CA PRO A 181 -5.07 -30.81 0.42
C PRO A 181 -5.63 -30.81 -1.02
N GLU A 182 -5.85 -31.99 -1.60
CA GLU A 182 -6.50 -32.11 -2.91
C GLU A 182 -7.99 -31.72 -2.86
N GLU A 183 -8.65 -31.90 -1.70
CA GLU A 183 -10.02 -31.42 -1.51
C GLU A 183 -10.05 -29.89 -1.45
N GLY A 184 -10.83 -29.27 -2.35
CA GLY A 184 -10.91 -27.80 -2.46
C GLY A 184 -9.79 -27.17 -3.29
N LYS A 185 -8.90 -27.98 -3.88
CA LYS A 185 -7.90 -27.51 -4.84
C LYS A 185 -8.61 -26.87 -6.04
N GLN A 186 -8.07 -25.73 -6.47
CA GLN A 186 -8.58 -24.95 -7.58
C GLN A 186 -7.43 -24.35 -8.39
N PRO A 187 -7.60 -24.15 -9.72
CA PRO A 187 -6.58 -23.48 -10.53
C PRO A 187 -6.40 -22.02 -10.12
N ALA A 188 -5.15 -21.56 -10.19
CA ALA A 188 -4.79 -20.19 -9.88
C ALA A 188 -3.54 -19.78 -10.67
N TYR A 189 -3.40 -18.48 -10.91
CA TYR A 189 -2.42 -17.96 -11.85
C TYR A 189 -1.77 -16.70 -11.31
N GLN A 190 -0.44 -16.67 -11.33
CA GLN A 190 0.30 -15.43 -11.14
C GLN A 190 0.04 -14.50 -12.34
N ILE A 191 -0.31 -13.24 -12.06
CA ILE A 191 -0.39 -12.18 -13.08
C ILE A 191 1.01 -11.58 -13.25
N ILE A 192 1.55 -11.63 -14.47
CA ILE A 192 2.87 -11.09 -14.81
C ILE A 192 2.71 -9.99 -15.87
N PRO A 193 2.78 -8.70 -15.52
CA PRO A 193 2.81 -7.61 -16.49
C PRO A 193 3.93 -7.78 -17.53
N ARG A 194 3.61 -7.56 -18.81
CA ARG A 194 4.57 -7.63 -19.93
C ARG A 194 5.35 -6.34 -20.14
N GLN A 195 4.81 -5.23 -19.65
CA GLN A 195 5.33 -3.89 -19.93
C GLN A 195 5.68 -3.20 -18.62
N MET A 196 6.85 -2.56 -18.62
CA MET A 196 7.27 -1.62 -17.59
C MET A 196 6.97 -0.21 -18.09
N LEU A 197 6.37 0.61 -17.24
CA LEU A 197 6.13 2.03 -17.51
C LEU A 197 7.47 2.80 -17.59
N PRO A 198 7.49 4.01 -18.18
CA PRO A 198 8.61 4.92 -18.02
C PRO A 198 8.83 5.30 -16.55
N GLU A 199 9.93 6.00 -16.26
CA GLU A 199 10.13 6.59 -14.94
C GLU A 199 9.04 7.63 -14.64
N SER A 200 8.50 7.54 -13.43
CA SER A 200 7.58 8.50 -12.86
C SER A 200 8.28 9.84 -12.59
N SER A 201 7.48 10.91 -12.59
CA SER A 201 7.92 12.27 -12.31
C SER A 201 8.71 12.35 -10.99
N LYS A 202 9.85 13.04 -11.04
CA LYS A 202 10.71 13.29 -9.87
C LYS A 202 10.07 14.20 -8.82
N ASP A 203 8.98 14.87 -9.19
CA ASP A 203 8.22 15.77 -8.33
C ASP A 203 7.29 15.05 -7.33
N ARG A 204 7.33 13.71 -7.30
CA ARG A 204 6.59 12.93 -6.32
C ARG A 204 6.92 13.39 -4.91
N VAL A 205 5.89 13.51 -4.09
CA VAL A 205 6.06 13.79 -2.65
C VAL A 205 6.91 12.70 -2.03
N LYS A 206 7.93 13.09 -1.27
CA LYS A 206 8.76 12.19 -0.47
C LYS A 206 8.52 12.50 0.99
N LEU A 207 8.17 11.48 1.74
CA LEU A 207 7.88 11.54 3.16
C LEU A 207 8.87 10.63 3.88
N TYR A 208 9.07 10.92 5.15
CA TYR A 208 9.98 10.22 6.03
C TYR A 208 9.22 9.88 7.31
N PHE A 209 9.68 8.88 8.06
CA PHE A 209 9.12 8.58 9.38
C PHE A 209 9.94 9.31 10.44
N ALA A 210 9.31 10.17 11.25
CA ALA A 210 10.04 11.00 12.21
C ALA A 210 10.59 10.16 13.37
N THR A 211 10.05 8.95 13.52
CA THR A 211 10.52 7.94 14.45
C THR A 211 11.64 7.04 13.90
N GLU A 212 11.97 7.13 12.62
CA GLU A 212 13.01 6.29 12.00
C GLU A 212 14.34 7.01 11.83
N GLN A 213 15.40 6.20 11.60
CA GLN A 213 16.71 6.71 11.24
C GLN A 213 16.65 7.51 9.93
N PRO A 214 17.62 8.42 9.69
CA PRO A 214 17.72 9.12 8.43
C PRO A 214 17.65 8.15 7.23
N PRO A 215 17.04 8.58 6.11
CA PRO A 215 16.94 7.77 4.91
C PRO A 215 18.27 7.15 4.52
N CYS A 216 18.23 5.89 4.10
CA CYS A 216 19.44 5.25 3.61
C CYS A 216 19.97 5.98 2.37
N SER A 217 21.29 5.99 2.19
CA SER A 217 21.94 6.58 1.03
C SER A 217 21.54 5.95 -0.31
N CYS A 218 20.93 4.75 -0.31
CA CYS A 218 20.32 4.18 -1.52
C CYS A 218 19.04 4.90 -1.95
N GLY A 219 18.46 5.75 -1.11
CA GLY A 219 17.25 6.52 -1.41
C GLY A 219 15.93 5.73 -1.38
N LEU A 220 15.97 4.46 -0.96
CA LEU A 220 14.79 3.58 -0.86
C LEU A 220 14.35 3.41 0.60
N ASN A 221 15.21 2.85 1.45
CA ASN A 221 14.86 2.57 2.84
C ASN A 221 14.68 3.85 3.66
N GLY A 222 13.59 3.91 4.45
CA GLY A 222 13.23 5.07 5.26
C GLY A 222 12.60 6.21 4.46
N VAL A 223 12.20 5.95 3.20
CA VAL A 223 11.52 6.92 2.33
C VAL A 223 10.18 6.36 1.88
N ILE A 224 9.11 7.05 2.25
CA ILE A 224 7.80 6.80 1.66
C ILE A 224 7.67 7.73 0.48
N THR A 225 7.45 7.16 -0.70
CA THR A 225 7.12 7.97 -1.86
C THR A 225 5.62 8.00 -2.08
N GLY A 226 5.10 9.19 -2.36
CA GLY A 226 3.72 9.40 -2.73
C GLY A 226 3.32 8.68 -4.03
N PRO A 227 2.04 8.85 -4.43
CA PRO A 227 1.46 8.19 -5.57
C PRO A 227 2.27 8.41 -6.84
N ASP A 228 2.33 7.39 -7.70
CA ASP A 228 3.02 7.49 -8.97
C ASP A 228 2.40 8.64 -9.78
N THR A 229 3.26 9.46 -10.36
CA THR A 229 2.88 10.68 -11.10
C THR A 229 3.55 10.66 -12.46
N TYR A 230 2.80 10.89 -13.54
CA TYR A 230 3.36 10.90 -14.90
C TYR A 230 2.89 12.14 -15.66
N HIS A 231 3.67 12.55 -16.66
CA HIS A 231 3.16 13.50 -17.64
C HIS A 231 2.24 12.76 -18.61
N HIS A 232 1.20 13.45 -19.08
CA HIS A 232 0.27 12.84 -20.04
C HIS A 232 0.98 12.25 -21.28
N GLU A 233 2.06 12.89 -21.73
CA GLU A 233 2.84 12.46 -22.88
C GLU A 233 3.57 11.11 -22.67
N ASP A 234 3.95 10.80 -21.44
CA ASP A 234 4.66 9.57 -21.07
C ASP A 234 3.76 8.34 -21.22
N LEU A 235 2.43 8.54 -21.12
CA LEU A 235 1.44 7.48 -21.12
C LEU A 235 0.67 7.34 -22.46
N LYS A 236 0.88 8.25 -23.40
CA LYS A 236 0.03 8.39 -24.61
C LYS A 236 0.02 7.16 -25.52
N ASP A 237 1.12 6.43 -25.57
CA ASP A 237 1.32 5.29 -26.47
C ASP A 237 1.19 3.94 -25.75
N LEU A 238 0.83 3.95 -24.46
CA LEU A 238 0.67 2.72 -23.69
C LEU A 238 -0.51 1.90 -24.19
N LYS A 239 -0.29 0.59 -24.30
CA LYS A 239 -1.31 -0.39 -24.67
C LYS A 239 -1.37 -1.49 -23.63
N GLY A 240 -2.57 -1.89 -23.26
CA GLY A 240 -2.83 -2.93 -22.27
C GLY A 240 -3.43 -2.38 -20.99
N ASP A 241 -3.52 -3.25 -19.98
CA ASP A 241 -4.29 -2.99 -18.77
C ASP A 241 -3.56 -3.31 -17.49
N VAL A 242 -2.39 -3.93 -17.58
CA VAL A 242 -1.57 -4.32 -16.44
C VAL A 242 -0.12 -4.00 -16.75
N PHE A 243 0.53 -3.29 -15.84
CA PHE A 243 1.88 -2.74 -16.02
C PHE A 243 2.71 -2.87 -14.75
N TYR A 244 4.04 -2.88 -14.91
CA TYR A 244 4.96 -2.64 -13.80
C TYR A 244 5.36 -1.17 -13.71
N SER A 245 5.54 -0.65 -12.50
CA SER A 245 6.22 0.63 -12.27
C SER A 245 7.70 0.52 -12.65
N ALA A 246 8.31 1.62 -13.11
CA ALA A 246 9.77 1.70 -13.28
C ALA A 246 10.50 1.78 -11.95
N GLU A 247 9.86 2.33 -10.91
CA GLU A 247 10.45 2.51 -9.59
C GLU A 247 10.41 1.22 -8.78
N PHE A 248 11.44 1.03 -7.96
CA PHE A 248 11.42 0.03 -6.91
C PHE A 248 10.68 0.56 -5.69
N SER A 249 9.93 -0.33 -5.05
CA SER A 249 9.37 -0.20 -3.72
C SER A 249 9.95 -1.32 -2.84
N HIS A 250 9.65 -1.31 -1.54
CA HIS A 250 10.05 -2.39 -0.66
C HIS A 250 8.98 -2.71 0.38
N ASP A 251 8.99 -3.96 0.86
CA ASP A 251 8.14 -4.45 1.97
C ASP A 251 8.85 -4.39 3.33
N GLY A 252 10.02 -3.77 3.37
CA GLY A 252 10.90 -3.63 4.54
C GLY A 252 12.19 -4.44 4.41
N LEU A 253 12.19 -5.48 3.57
CA LEU A 253 13.38 -6.29 3.32
C LEU A 253 13.65 -6.52 1.83
N TYR A 254 12.61 -6.80 1.05
CA TYR A 254 12.73 -7.14 -0.36
C TYR A 254 12.25 -6.01 -1.25
N LEU A 255 12.98 -5.80 -2.34
CA LEU A 255 12.54 -4.91 -3.41
C LEU A 255 11.47 -5.58 -4.27
N TYR A 256 10.48 -4.80 -4.68
CA TYR A 256 9.49 -5.19 -5.66
C TYR A 256 9.10 -4.00 -6.53
N ARG A 257 8.43 -4.28 -7.65
CA ARG A 257 7.83 -3.26 -8.52
C ARG A 257 6.33 -3.29 -8.32
N LYS A 258 5.71 -2.12 -8.19
CA LYS A 258 4.26 -2.04 -8.05
C LYS A 258 3.61 -2.49 -9.36
N THR A 259 2.49 -3.19 -9.24
CA THR A 259 1.63 -3.49 -10.38
C THR A 259 0.59 -2.39 -10.51
N LEU A 260 0.48 -1.81 -11.69
CA LEU A 260 -0.51 -0.80 -12.02
C LEU A 260 -1.54 -1.39 -12.98
N PHE A 261 -2.78 -0.97 -12.81
CA PHE A 261 -3.94 -1.44 -13.56
C PHE A 261 -4.57 -0.27 -14.30
N SER A 262 -5.03 -0.49 -15.53
CA SER A 262 -5.75 0.54 -16.27
C SER A 262 -7.10 0.86 -15.63
N ARG A 263 -7.61 2.04 -15.96
CA ARG A 263 -9.01 2.39 -15.69
C ARG A 263 -9.98 1.32 -16.20
N ARG A 264 -9.74 0.76 -17.39
CA ARG A 264 -10.56 -0.29 -17.99
C ARG A 264 -10.58 -1.57 -17.15
N PHE A 265 -9.42 -1.99 -16.64
CA PHE A 265 -9.34 -3.11 -15.71
C PHE A 265 -10.19 -2.86 -14.46
N ARG A 266 -9.99 -1.71 -13.80
CA ARG A 266 -10.75 -1.32 -12.61
C ARG A 266 -12.26 -1.30 -12.87
N GLU A 267 -12.69 -0.69 -13.97
CA GLU A 267 -14.10 -0.64 -14.37
C GLU A 267 -14.68 -2.05 -14.59
N ALA A 268 -13.90 -2.98 -15.16
CA ALA A 268 -14.32 -4.37 -15.32
C ALA A 268 -14.53 -5.08 -13.97
N ILE A 269 -13.65 -4.86 -12.98
CA ILE A 269 -13.78 -5.40 -11.62
C ILE A 269 -15.07 -4.92 -10.95
N ILE A 270 -15.34 -3.61 -11.01
CA ILE A 270 -16.52 -3.00 -10.37
C ILE A 270 -17.81 -3.44 -11.08
N LYS A 271 -17.83 -3.37 -12.42
CA LYS A 271 -18.99 -3.74 -13.25
C LYS A 271 -19.43 -5.19 -13.03
N ASN A 272 -18.50 -6.10 -12.79
CA ASN A 272 -18.77 -7.52 -12.57
C ASN A 272 -18.94 -7.88 -11.08
N GLY A 273 -18.96 -6.89 -10.18
CA GLY A 273 -19.26 -7.10 -8.76
C GLY A 273 -18.16 -7.80 -7.96
N ILE A 274 -16.93 -7.83 -8.46
CA ILE A 274 -15.77 -8.41 -7.74
C ILE A 274 -15.39 -7.54 -6.54
N SER A 275 -15.43 -6.23 -6.73
CA SER A 275 -15.19 -5.25 -5.67
C SER A 275 -16.18 -4.10 -5.81
N ARG A 276 -16.55 -3.49 -4.69
CA ARG A 276 -17.21 -2.18 -4.72
C ARG A 276 -16.20 -1.11 -5.12
N GLU A 277 -16.73 0.04 -5.48
CA GLU A 277 -15.94 1.25 -5.66
C GLU A 277 -15.60 1.83 -4.28
N VAL A 278 -14.31 1.86 -3.96
CA VAL A 278 -13.78 2.37 -2.68
C VAL A 278 -12.75 3.46 -2.98
N ARG A 279 -12.85 4.60 -2.28
CA ARG A 279 -12.03 5.81 -2.55
C ARG A 279 -10.88 6.01 -1.57
N GLY A 280 -10.68 5.10 -0.62
CA GLY A 280 -9.61 5.18 0.36
C GLY A 280 -9.82 4.18 1.50
N GLU A 281 -8.80 3.96 2.32
CA GLU A 281 -8.90 3.08 3.49
C GLU A 281 -9.91 3.58 4.55
N LYS A 282 -10.23 4.89 4.52
CA LYS A 282 -11.19 5.53 5.42
C LYS A 282 -12.60 5.59 4.84
N ASP A 283 -12.81 5.07 3.63
CA ASP A 283 -14.13 5.01 3.03
C ASP A 283 -15.03 4.11 3.90
N PRO A 284 -16.20 4.59 4.35
CA PRO A 284 -17.09 3.81 5.22
C PRO A 284 -17.61 2.52 4.54
N ASN A 285 -17.51 2.42 3.22
CA ASN A 285 -17.89 1.23 2.48
C ASN A 285 -16.74 0.23 2.33
N PHE A 286 -15.51 0.55 2.75
CA PHE A 286 -14.36 -0.34 2.58
C PHE A 286 -14.52 -1.62 3.42
N GLY A 287 -14.71 -2.74 2.73
CA GLY A 287 -14.94 -4.04 3.33
C GLY A 287 -13.74 -4.98 3.27
N PRO A 288 -13.89 -6.19 3.81
CA PRO A 288 -12.82 -7.17 3.94
C PRO A 288 -12.31 -7.74 2.61
N THR A 289 -13.07 -7.56 1.51
CA THR A 289 -12.77 -8.11 0.18
C THR A 289 -12.74 -7.06 -0.92
N ASP A 290 -12.95 -5.78 -0.58
CA ASP A 290 -12.91 -4.72 -1.59
C ASP A 290 -11.47 -4.37 -1.95
N TRP A 291 -11.28 -3.96 -3.18
CA TRP A 291 -9.99 -3.61 -3.74
C TRP A 291 -9.80 -2.11 -3.68
N LEU A 292 -8.69 -1.70 -3.08
CA LEU A 292 -8.31 -0.30 -2.98
C LEU A 292 -7.38 0.06 -4.13
N PHE A 293 -7.91 0.87 -5.05
CA PHE A 293 -7.20 1.40 -6.20
C PHE A 293 -6.83 2.87 -5.96
N ASP A 294 -5.55 3.13 -5.73
CA ASP A 294 -5.04 4.49 -5.62
C ASP A 294 -4.76 5.03 -7.04
N PRO A 295 -5.27 6.22 -7.39
CA PRO A 295 -5.05 6.81 -8.70
C PRO A 295 -3.59 7.18 -8.91
N VAL A 296 -3.11 6.90 -10.13
CA VAL A 296 -1.88 7.48 -10.66
C VAL A 296 -2.18 8.91 -11.10
N LEU A 297 -1.39 9.86 -10.61
CA LEU A 297 -1.59 11.29 -10.88
C LEU A 297 -1.04 11.68 -12.25
N ILE A 298 -1.76 12.54 -12.96
CA ILE A 298 -1.35 13.07 -14.27
C ILE A 298 -1.05 14.55 -14.15
N LYS A 299 0.12 14.94 -14.67
CA LYS A 299 0.57 16.33 -14.84
C LYS A 299 0.54 16.78 -16.29
#